data_AF-A0A2K8ZAD6-F1
#
_entry.id   AF-A0A2K8ZAD6-F1
#
_cell.length_a   1.000
_cell.length_b   1.000
_cell.length_c   1.000
_cell.angle_alpha   90.00
_cell.angle_beta   90.00
_cell.angle_gamma   90.00
#
_symmetry.space_group_name_H-M   'P 1'
#
loop_
_entity.id
_entity.type
_entity.pdbx_description
1 polymer ?
#
loop_
_entity_poly.entity_id
_entity_poly.type
_entity_poly.pdbx_seq_one_letter_code
_entity_poly.pdbx_strand_id
1 'polypeptide(L)'
;MQYPALITHILGANNYSWVHFQSGEKKLLSKSISYFGQQLPDFVRIHKSVLVNPVHVQSLYPPPTSKKGGAIQLSTGEQLPIGRRQWLAAQAFLLNCPVVDSAQPSRGRGPSVTDSAALPAPLGAQFIESQPPIIFMTDELDAASLLEELIDSCPLGQRI
;
A
#
# COMPACT_ATOMS: atom_id res chain seq x y z
N MET A 1 18.42 1.58 13.62
CA MET A 1 17.60 0.51 13.01
C MET A 1 18.56 -0.50 12.41
N GLN A 2 18.55 -1.76 12.86
CA GLN A 2 19.67 -2.68 12.58
C GLN A 2 19.51 -3.48 11.27
N TYR A 3 18.31 -3.52 10.67
CA TYR A 3 18.04 -4.29 9.44
C TYR A 3 17.01 -3.63 8.51
N PRO A 4 17.37 -2.55 7.77
CA PRO A 4 16.45 -1.87 6.86
C PRO A 4 16.04 -2.73 5.64
N ALA A 5 16.87 -3.69 5.23
CA ALA A 5 16.61 -4.55 4.08
C ALA A 5 15.37 -5.46 4.24
N LEU A 6 15.01 -5.81 5.48
CA LEU A 6 13.86 -6.67 5.78
C LEU A 6 12.53 -5.92 5.76
N ILE A 7 12.57 -4.59 5.68
CA ILE A 7 11.39 -3.73 5.71
C ILE A 7 10.88 -3.56 4.29
N THR A 8 9.59 -3.86 4.09
CA THR A 8 8.91 -3.69 2.80
C THR A 8 8.39 -2.26 2.65
N HIS A 9 7.68 -1.80 3.67
CA HIS A 9 7.11 -0.45 3.69
C HIS A 9 6.83 0.03 5.13
N ILE A 10 6.62 1.34 5.26
CA ILE A 10 6.27 2.00 6.51
C ILE A 10 5.02 2.85 6.28
N LEU A 11 4.02 2.65 7.13
CA LEU A 11 2.77 3.42 7.13
C LEU A 11 2.77 4.41 8.30
N GLY A 12 2.49 5.67 8.02
CA GLY A 12 2.32 6.70 9.03
C GLY A 12 0.92 6.63 9.66
N ALA A 13 0.87 6.56 10.98
CA ALA A 13 -0.33 6.63 11.81
C ALA A 13 -0.19 7.78 12.81
N ASN A 14 -0.44 9.01 12.33
CA ASN A 14 -0.25 10.26 13.08
C ASN A 14 1.19 10.42 13.61
N ASN A 15 1.38 10.36 14.92
CA ASN A 15 2.68 10.47 15.59
C ASN A 15 3.43 9.14 15.68
N TYR A 16 2.81 8.06 15.19
CA TYR A 16 3.37 6.73 15.16
C TYR A 16 3.56 6.28 13.71
N SER A 17 4.37 5.24 13.53
CA SER A 17 4.53 4.57 12.24
C SER A 17 4.51 3.07 12.40
N TRP A 18 3.77 2.39 11.54
CA TRP A 18 3.80 0.95 11.38
C TRP A 18 4.91 0.57 10.40
N VAL A 19 5.85 -0.23 10.86
CA VAL A 19 6.92 -0.80 10.04
C VAL A 19 6.52 -2.21 9.66
N HIS A 20 6.37 -2.47 8.37
CA HIS A 20 5.99 -3.77 7.84
C HIS A 20 7.24 -4.52 7.37
N PHE A 21 7.38 -5.75 7.84
CA PHE A 21 8.49 -6.64 7.48
C PHE A 21 8.05 -7.61 6.40
N GLN A 22 9.01 -8.12 5.63
CA GLN A 22 8.77 -9.16 4.63
C GLN A 22 8.23 -10.47 5.23
N SER A 23 8.44 -10.71 6.52
CA SER A 23 7.87 -11.85 7.25
C SER A 23 6.37 -11.74 7.50
N GLY A 24 5.77 -10.56 7.24
CA GLY A 24 4.40 -10.23 7.63
C GLY A 24 4.27 -9.69 9.05
N GLU A 25 5.36 -9.66 9.84
CA GLU A 25 5.38 -8.96 11.12
C GLU A 25 5.22 -7.45 10.90
N LYS A 26 4.53 -6.77 11.82
CA LYS A 26 4.46 -5.31 11.86
C LYS A 26 4.84 -4.78 13.24
N LYS A 27 5.62 -3.71 13.28
CA LYS A 27 6.03 -3.04 14.53
C LYS A 27 5.54 -1.60 14.55
N LEU A 28 4.94 -1.19 15.67
CA LEU A 28 4.56 0.19 15.90
C LEU A 28 5.73 0.96 16.53
N LEU A 29 6.10 2.08 15.94
CA LEU A 29 7.16 2.95 16.44
C LEU A 29 6.63 4.34 16.72
N SER A 30 7.04 4.93 17.85
CA SER A 30 6.68 6.31 18.27
C SER A 30 7.48 7.39 17.53
N LYS A 31 7.75 7.17 16.24
CA LYS A 31 8.45 8.09 15.36
C LYS A 31 7.59 8.35 14.14
N SER A 32 7.65 9.58 13.64
CA SER A 32 6.90 9.96 12.45
C SER A 32 7.56 9.41 11.18
N ILE A 33 6.78 9.32 10.11
CA ILE A 33 7.29 8.88 8.81
C ILE A 33 8.39 9.80 8.27
N SER A 34 8.34 11.10 8.59
CA SER A 34 9.37 12.06 8.22
C SER A 34 10.72 11.76 8.87
N TYR A 35 10.71 11.27 10.12
CA TYR A 35 11.93 10.81 10.78
C TYR A 35 12.54 9.63 10.03
N PHE A 36 11.73 8.65 9.62
CA PHE A 36 12.22 7.51 8.83
C PHE A 36 12.74 7.91 7.46
N GLY A 37 12.08 8.84 6.77
CA GLY A 37 12.55 9.34 5.47
C GLY A 37 13.93 10.01 5.54
N GLN A 38 14.30 10.59 6.69
CA GLN A 38 15.65 11.15 6.89
C GLN A 38 16.69 10.09 7.25
N GLN A 39 16.28 9.05 7.97
CA GLN A 39 17.17 7.97 8.43
C GLN A 39 17.38 6.88 7.36
N LEU A 40 16.47 6.76 6.41
CA LEU A 40 16.45 5.72 5.38
C LEU A 40 16.41 6.36 3.98
N PRO A 41 17.56 6.80 3.45
CA PRO A 41 17.63 7.45 2.14
C PRO A 41 17.29 6.50 0.98
N ASP A 42 17.44 5.19 1.19
CA ASP A 42 17.11 4.16 0.19
C ASP A 42 15.59 4.00 -0.01
N PHE A 43 14.79 4.57 0.89
CA PHE A 43 13.35 4.43 0.85
C PHE A 43 12.71 5.61 0.12
N VAL A 44 11.73 5.31 -0.72
CA VAL A 44 11.04 6.31 -1.54
C VAL A 44 9.71 6.67 -0.89
N ARG A 45 9.48 7.98 -0.71
CA ARG A 45 8.22 8.50 -0.17
C ARG A 45 7.17 8.63 -1.28
N ILE A 46 6.26 7.66 -1.34
CA ILE A 46 5.20 7.59 -2.35
C ILE A 46 3.90 8.29 -1.93
N HIS A 47 3.66 8.44 -0.62
CA HIS A 47 2.47 9.11 -0.08
C HIS A 47 2.81 9.98 1.14
N LYS A 48 1.89 10.85 1.59
CA LYS A 48 2.09 11.61 2.85
C LYS A 48 2.31 10.67 4.04
N SER A 49 1.64 9.52 4.03
CA SER A 49 1.65 8.50 5.07
C SER A 49 2.27 7.18 4.63
N VAL A 50 2.98 7.11 3.50
CA VAL A 50 3.59 5.86 3.03
C VAL A 50 5.02 6.09 2.54
N LEU A 51 5.93 5.26 3.04
CA LEU A 51 7.34 5.20 2.69
C LEU A 51 7.65 3.76 2.29
N VAL A 52 8.19 3.55 1.10
CA VAL A 52 8.33 2.21 0.50
C VAL A 52 9.77 1.91 0.17
N ASN A 53 10.15 0.64 0.33
CA ASN A 53 11.43 0.15 -0.15
C ASN A 53 11.30 -0.22 -1.64
N PRO A 54 12.03 0.43 -2.56
CA PRO A 54 11.94 0.16 -3.99
C PRO A 54 12.31 -1.28 -4.37
N VAL A 55 13.13 -1.97 -3.57
CA VAL A 55 13.56 -3.36 -3.81
C VAL A 55 12.38 -4.34 -3.78
N HIS A 56 11.32 -4.02 -3.03
CA HIS A 56 10.14 -4.86 -2.88
C HIS A 56 8.98 -4.46 -3.82
N VAL A 57 9.19 -3.50 -4.72
CA VAL A 57 8.16 -3.06 -5.68
C VAL A 57 8.17 -3.99 -6.88
N GLN A 58 7.03 -4.61 -7.17
CA GLN A 58 6.88 -5.54 -8.29
C GLN A 58 6.31 -4.85 -9.53
N SER A 59 5.25 -4.06 -9.36
CA SER A 59 4.52 -3.44 -10.47
C SER A 59 4.13 -2.01 -10.15
N LEU A 60 4.16 -1.15 -11.18
CA LEU A 60 3.72 0.23 -11.15
C LEU A 60 2.45 0.38 -11.98
N TYR A 61 1.39 0.93 -11.39
CA TYR A 61 0.14 1.23 -12.06
C TYR A 61 0.02 2.75 -12.27
N PRO A 62 0.10 3.23 -13.53
CA PRO A 62 -0.04 4.63 -13.81
C PRO A 62 -1.44 5.16 -13.45
N PRO A 63 -1.54 6.45 -13.09
CA PRO A 63 -2.82 7.06 -12.78
C PRO A 63 -3.74 6.99 -14.00
N PRO A 64 -5.00 6.53 -13.85
CA PRO A 64 -5.96 6.46 -14.96
C PRO A 64 -6.44 7.84 -15.43
N THR A 65 -6.22 8.87 -14.63
CA THR A 65 -6.60 10.26 -14.94
C THR A 65 -5.64 11.20 -14.24
N SER A 66 -5.33 12.36 -14.82
CA SER A 66 -4.42 13.35 -14.23
C SER A 66 -4.85 13.88 -12.84
N LYS A 67 -6.13 13.71 -12.46
CA LYS A 67 -6.65 14.08 -11.14
C LYS A 67 -6.37 13.05 -10.05
N LYS A 68 -6.15 11.79 -10.43
CA LYS A 68 -5.94 10.67 -9.50
C LYS A 68 -4.44 10.37 -9.34
N GLY A 69 -4.12 9.72 -8.22
CA GLY A 69 -2.80 9.13 -8.01
C GLY A 69 -2.66 7.80 -8.75
N GLY A 70 -1.43 7.38 -8.98
CA GLY A 70 -1.14 6.00 -9.41
C GLY A 70 -1.17 5.05 -8.22
N ALA A 71 -0.87 3.77 -8.46
CA ALA A 71 -0.72 2.76 -7.44
C ALA A 71 0.52 1.91 -7.70
N ILE A 72 1.00 1.21 -6.68
CA ILE A 72 2.06 0.21 -6.82
C ILE A 72 1.60 -1.10 -6.21
N GLN A 73 2.18 -2.19 -6.68
CA GLN A 73 2.07 -3.51 -6.07
C GLN A 73 3.41 -3.94 -5.52
N LEU A 74 3.41 -4.36 -4.25
CA LEU A 74 4.56 -4.93 -3.57
C LEU A 74 4.67 -6.43 -3.84
N SER A 75 5.86 -6.98 -3.61
CA SER A 75 6.14 -8.43 -3.65
C SER A 75 5.28 -9.24 -2.67
N THR A 76 4.78 -8.62 -1.61
CA THR A 76 3.83 -9.20 -0.64
C THR A 76 2.41 -9.35 -1.20
N GLY A 77 2.14 -8.80 -2.38
CA GLY A 77 0.80 -8.74 -2.99
C GLY A 77 -0.02 -7.51 -2.57
N GLU A 78 0.49 -6.69 -1.64
CA GLU A 78 -0.19 -5.48 -1.16
C GLU A 78 -0.14 -4.35 -2.18
N GLN A 79 -1.25 -3.63 -2.35
CA GLN A 79 -1.35 -2.48 -3.23
C GLN A 79 -1.34 -1.18 -2.44
N LEU A 80 -0.40 -0.29 -2.77
CA LEU A 80 -0.23 1.00 -2.09
C LEU A 80 -0.51 2.17 -3.04
N PRO A 81 -1.32 3.17 -2.64
CA PRO A 81 -1.58 4.34 -3.46
C PRO A 81 -0.38 5.29 -3.45
N ILE A 82 -0.06 5.86 -4.60
CA ILE A 82 0.89 6.96 -4.75
C ILE A 82 0.12 8.26 -4.76
N GLY A 83 0.52 9.22 -3.93
CA GLY A 83 -0.07 10.56 -3.96
C GLY A 83 0.17 11.22 -5.31
N ARG A 84 -0.84 11.90 -5.85
CA ARG A 84 -0.76 12.61 -7.14
C ARG A 84 0.48 13.52 -7.28
N ARG A 85 0.82 14.25 -6.21
CA ARG A 85 2.01 15.14 -6.20
C ARG A 85 3.33 14.38 -6.18
N GLN A 86 3.34 13.15 -5.66
CA GLN A 86 4.52 12.30 -5.58
C GLN A 86 4.68 11.40 -6.81
N TRP A 87 3.65 11.23 -7.64
CA TRP A 87 3.66 10.33 -8.80
C TRP A 87 4.89 10.54 -9.69
N LEU A 88 5.16 11.78 -10.12
CA LEU A 88 6.26 12.05 -11.06
C LEU A 88 7.63 11.68 -10.46
N ALA A 89 7.86 12.05 -9.20
CA ALA A 89 9.09 11.72 -8.51
C ALA A 89 9.21 10.22 -8.27
N ALA A 90 8.17 9.59 -7.70
CA ALA A 90 8.15 8.16 -7.41
C ALA A 90 8.34 7.32 -8.68
N GLN A 91 7.67 7.68 -9.77
CA GLN A 91 7.84 7.04 -11.07
C GLN A 91 9.28 7.15 -11.57
N ALA A 92 9.87 8.34 -11.54
CA ALA A 92 11.25 8.54 -11.97
C ALA A 92 12.23 7.69 -11.14
N PHE A 93 12.08 7.68 -9.81
CA PHE A 93 12.93 6.87 -8.93
C PHE A 93 12.76 5.37 -9.15
N LEU A 94 11.53 4.89 -9.24
CA LEU A 94 11.23 3.46 -9.34
C LEU A 94 11.61 2.88 -10.72
N LEU A 95 11.52 3.67 -11.79
CA LEU A 95 11.98 3.24 -13.12
C LEU A 95 13.51 3.24 -13.25
N ASN A 96 14.22 4.06 -12.48
CA ASN A 96 15.68 4.13 -12.50
C ASN A 96 16.36 3.08 -11.62
N CYS A 97 15.61 2.40 -10.75
CA CYS A 97 16.13 1.29 -9.97
C CYS A 97 15.99 -0.02 -10.76
N PRO A 98 17.09 -0.74 -11.06
CA PRO A 98 16.99 -2.04 -11.70
C PRO A 98 16.29 -3.00 -10.74
N VAL A 99 15.12 -3.48 -11.15
CA VAL A 99 14.45 -4.64 -10.54
C VAL A 99 15.47 -5.78 -10.57
N VAL A 100 15.86 -6.27 -9.39
CA VAL A 100 16.68 -7.48 -9.28
C VAL A 100 15.77 -8.62 -9.70
N ASP A 101 15.82 -8.93 -10.99
CA ASP A 101 15.15 -10.06 -11.61
C ASP A 101 15.78 -11.33 -11.02
N SER A 102 15.27 -11.70 -9.85
CA SER A 102 15.65 -12.90 -9.13
C SER A 102 15.00 -14.06 -9.85
N ALA A 103 15.64 -14.45 -10.95
CA ALA A 103 15.38 -15.62 -11.76
C ALA A 103 14.80 -16.77 -10.92
N GLN A 104 13.59 -17.22 -11.28
CA GLN A 104 13.13 -18.56 -10.91
C GLN A 104 14.01 -19.58 -11.66
N PRO A 105 14.66 -20.54 -10.97
CA PRO A 105 15.36 -21.62 -11.62
C PRO A 105 14.38 -22.63 -12.21
N SER A 106 14.70 -23.05 -13.43
CA SER A 106 14.20 -24.20 -14.18
C SER A 106 13.60 -25.35 -13.35
N ARG A 107 12.36 -25.76 -13.69
CA ARG A 107 11.91 -27.16 -13.58
C ARG A 107 11.83 -27.75 -14.99
N GLY A 108 12.63 -28.77 -15.24
CA GLY A 108 12.89 -29.33 -16.56
C GLY A 108 11.82 -30.28 -17.13
N ARG A 109 11.77 -30.35 -18.47
CA ARG A 109 11.78 -31.55 -19.36
C ARG A 109 11.32 -32.86 -18.68
N GLY A 110 10.17 -33.49 -18.99
CA GLY A 110 9.53 -33.97 -20.25
C GLY A 110 8.95 -35.40 -19.94
N PRO A 111 8.43 -36.25 -20.86
CA PRO A 111 7.84 -36.09 -22.20
C PRO A 111 6.41 -36.69 -22.35
N SER A 112 5.85 -36.56 -23.56
CA SER A 112 4.63 -37.12 -24.16
C SER A 112 4.11 -38.49 -23.70
N VAL A 113 2.78 -38.62 -23.55
CA VAL A 113 2.00 -39.79 -24.00
C VAL A 113 0.62 -39.35 -24.50
N THR A 114 0.33 -39.77 -25.73
CA THR A 114 -0.96 -39.93 -26.42
C THR A 114 -1.94 -40.73 -25.55
N ASP A 115 -3.26 -40.63 -25.60
CA ASP A 115 -4.16 -40.74 -26.75
C ASP A 115 -5.62 -40.52 -26.27
N SER A 116 -6.52 -40.23 -27.20
CA SER A 116 -7.93 -40.65 -27.23
C SER A 116 -8.97 -40.11 -26.22
N ALA A 117 -9.90 -39.35 -26.81
CA ALA A 117 -11.34 -39.67 -26.87
C ALA A 117 -12.34 -38.77 -26.13
N ALA A 118 -13.32 -38.35 -26.94
CA ALA A 118 -14.73 -38.13 -26.62
C ALA A 118 -15.18 -36.76 -26.05
N LEU A 119 -15.73 -35.95 -26.97
CA LEU A 119 -16.95 -35.16 -26.78
C LEU A 119 -18.13 -36.10 -26.39
N PRO A 120 -19.13 -35.66 -25.58
CA PRO A 120 -20.12 -34.68 -26.04
C PRO A 120 -20.56 -33.63 -25.01
N ALA A 121 -21.15 -32.55 -25.54
CA ALA A 121 -21.83 -31.46 -24.83
C ALA A 121 -23.03 -31.96 -23.98
N PRO A 122 -23.60 -31.16 -23.05
CA PRO A 122 -24.57 -30.14 -23.48
C PRO A 122 -24.68 -28.86 -22.60
N LEU A 123 -25.32 -27.86 -23.22
CA LEU A 123 -26.22 -26.84 -22.67
C LEU A 123 -26.02 -26.31 -21.24
N GLY A 124 -25.81 -24.99 -21.17
CA GLY A 124 -26.68 -24.12 -20.40
C GLY A 124 -26.29 -23.86 -18.94
N ALA A 125 -25.51 -22.80 -18.71
CA ALA A 125 -25.68 -21.93 -17.55
C ALA A 125 -24.96 -20.62 -17.81
N GLN A 126 -25.75 -19.56 -18.00
CA GLN A 126 -25.28 -18.17 -18.02
C GLN A 126 -24.74 -17.86 -16.62
N PHE A 127 -23.43 -17.63 -16.47
CA PHE A 127 -22.87 -17.15 -15.21
C PHE A 127 -23.09 -15.65 -15.13
N ILE A 128 -23.85 -15.27 -14.10
CA ILE A 128 -24.32 -13.92 -13.82
C ILE A 128 -23.11 -13.03 -13.53
N GLU A 129 -23.02 -11.97 -14.31
CA GLU A 129 -22.27 -10.77 -14.00
C GLU A 129 -22.85 -10.11 -12.74
N SER A 130 -22.12 -10.20 -11.63
CA SER A 130 -22.35 -9.38 -10.45
C SER A 130 -21.09 -9.28 -9.59
N GLN A 131 -20.04 -8.66 -10.12
CA GLN A 131 -19.03 -8.07 -9.24
C GLN A 131 -19.64 -6.80 -8.63
N PRO A 132 -19.74 -6.67 -7.29
CA PRO A 132 -20.19 -5.43 -6.69
C PRO A 132 -19.16 -4.33 -6.98
N PRO A 133 -19.60 -3.08 -7.25
CA PRO A 133 -18.66 -1.97 -7.23
C PRO A 133 -18.07 -1.89 -5.83
N ILE A 134 -16.74 -1.94 -5.74
CA ILE A 134 -16.01 -1.55 -4.53
C ILE A 134 -16.32 -0.06 -4.32
N ILE A 135 -17.31 0.22 -3.49
CA ILE A 135 -17.56 1.55 -2.94
C ILE A 135 -16.38 1.82 -2.01
N PHE A 136 -15.40 2.57 -2.50
CA PHE A 136 -14.51 3.33 -1.63
C PHE A 136 -15.36 4.39 -0.95
N MET A 137 -15.85 4.08 0.26
CA MET A 137 -16.36 5.10 1.18
C MET A 137 -15.17 5.96 1.57
N THR A 138 -14.95 7.02 0.80
CA THR A 138 -14.33 8.23 1.33
C THR A 138 -15.42 8.94 2.11
N ASP A 139 -15.35 8.88 3.42
CA ASP A 139 -15.77 10.00 4.24
C ASP A 139 -14.75 10.17 5.36
N GLU A 140 -13.89 11.17 5.17
CA GLU A 140 -13.35 11.91 6.29
C GLU A 140 -14.52 12.59 7.00
N LEU A 141 -14.33 12.83 8.30
CA LEU A 141 -15.00 13.85 9.10
C LEU A 141 -16.28 13.44 9.86
N ASP A 142 -16.16 12.58 10.88
CA ASP A 142 -16.79 12.86 12.19
C ASP A 142 -16.32 11.87 13.27
N ALA A 143 -15.26 12.23 13.99
CA ALA A 143 -14.85 11.51 15.21
C ALA A 143 -14.16 12.44 16.22
N ALA A 144 -14.60 13.70 16.29
CA ALA A 144 -14.05 14.69 17.22
C ALA A 144 -15.08 15.73 17.71
N SER A 145 -16.35 15.34 17.90
CA SER A 145 -17.37 16.27 18.42
C SER A 145 -18.26 15.71 19.55
N LEU A 146 -17.71 14.85 20.42
CA LEU A 146 -18.39 14.42 21.65
C LEU A 146 -17.42 14.36 22.85
N LEU A 147 -16.68 15.45 23.10
CA LEU A 147 -16.02 15.69 24.39
C LEU A 147 -15.84 17.19 24.69
N GLU A 148 -16.89 17.99 24.50
CA GLU A 148 -16.96 19.40 24.93
C GLU A 148 -18.31 19.63 25.62
N GLU A 149 -18.57 18.92 26.72
CA GLU A 149 -19.71 19.22 27.61
C GLU A 149 -19.33 19.19 29.10
N LEU A 150 -18.08 19.51 29.45
CA LEU A 150 -17.65 19.51 30.86
C LEU A 150 -16.63 20.58 31.22
N ILE A 151 -16.68 21.75 30.57
CA ILE A 151 -15.96 22.95 31.01
C ILE A 151 -16.83 24.19 30.78
N ASP A 152 -17.98 24.31 31.45
CA ASP A 152 -18.56 25.64 31.68
C ASP A 152 -19.43 25.74 32.94
N SER A 153 -18.80 25.56 34.10
CA SER A 153 -19.37 26.00 35.37
C SER A 153 -18.25 26.48 36.27
N CYS A 154 -17.61 27.58 35.86
CA CYS A 154 -16.76 28.40 36.72
C CYS A 154 -17.04 29.89 36.46
N PRO A 155 -18.04 30.51 37.09
CA PRO A 155 -18.00 31.95 37.30
C PRO A 155 -17.16 32.24 38.55
N LEU A 156 -15.84 32.37 38.37
CA LEU A 156 -15.01 33.15 39.29
C LEU A 156 -15.15 34.62 38.91
N GLY A 157 -15.59 35.42 39.88
CA GLY A 157 -15.90 36.82 39.71
C GLY A 157 -14.70 37.73 39.46
N GLN A 158 -15.04 38.93 38.99
CA GLN A 158 -14.24 40.16 39.12
C GLN A 158 -15.24 41.33 39.06
N ARG A 159 -15.54 41.99 40.18
CA ARG A 159 -14.83 43.16 40.75
C ARG A 159 -15.11 44.45 39.95
N ILE A 160 -16.03 45.26 40.48
CA ILE A 160 -15.89 46.73 40.67
C ILE A 160 -16.57 47.06 42.01
#